data_AF-Q3SKR4-F1
#
_entry.id   AF-Q3SKR4-F1
#
_cell.length_a   1.000
_cell.length_b   1.000
_cell.length_c   1.000
_cell.angle_alpha   90.00
_cell.angle_beta   90.00
_cell.angle_gamma   90.00
#
_symmetry.space_group_name_H-M   'P 1'
#
loop_
_entity.id
_entity.type
_entity.pdbx_description
1 polymer ?
#
loop_
_entity_poly.entity_id
_entity_poly.type
_entity_poly.pdbx_seq_one_letter_code
_entity_poly.pdbx_strand_id
1 'polypeptide(L)'
;MSGRPRSRTHMRGFALPTAIFLLVVLAALGGYMVLLSRSSQLSSALDIQGARASQAARAGIEWAAWQVTDPQALQPAPTPCPTSPTLLTLDGTLAGFAVSVECLRSLEDDGAATVAVYEITATASTGAVGGLDRVERQIRATLAK
;
A
#
# COMPACT_ATOMS: atom_id res chain seq x y z
N MET A 1 -65.54 31.94 44.23
CA MET A 1 -64.72 30.99 43.44
C MET A 1 -63.27 31.12 43.89
N SER A 2 -62.81 30.20 44.74
CA SER A 2 -61.48 30.21 45.36
C SER A 2 -60.51 29.41 44.48
N GLY A 3 -59.50 30.09 43.92
CA GLY A 3 -58.41 29.46 43.18
C GLY A 3 -57.40 28.84 44.14
N ARG A 4 -57.23 27.51 44.08
CA ARG A 4 -56.18 26.81 44.83
C ARG A 4 -54.85 26.90 44.08
N PRO A 5 -53.75 27.35 44.71
CA PRO A 5 -52.43 27.27 44.10
C PRO A 5 -51.95 25.82 44.09
N ARG A 6 -51.62 25.29 42.91
CA ARG A 6 -50.90 24.01 42.76
C ARG A 6 -49.44 24.23 43.18
N SER A 7 -49.04 23.65 44.30
CA SER A 7 -47.64 23.55 44.68
C SER A 7 -46.90 22.73 43.64
N ARG A 8 -46.08 23.41 42.81
CA ARG A 8 -45.04 22.75 42.02
C ARG A 8 -43.96 22.29 42.99
N THR A 9 -43.97 21.02 43.36
CA THR A 9 -42.85 20.37 44.02
C THR A 9 -41.66 20.36 43.06
N HIS A 10 -40.80 21.36 43.22
CA HIS A 10 -39.49 21.37 42.58
C HIS A 10 -38.62 20.30 43.26
N MET A 11 -38.72 19.05 42.80
CA MET A 11 -37.68 18.05 43.04
C MET A 11 -36.43 18.48 42.25
N ARG A 12 -35.60 19.30 42.86
CA ARG A 12 -34.27 19.70 42.38
C ARG A 12 -33.25 19.06 43.29
N GLY A 13 -32.70 17.91 42.90
CA GLY A 13 -31.62 17.31 43.67
C GLY A 13 -31.00 16.06 43.05
N PHE A 14 -31.83 15.15 42.52
CA PHE A 14 -31.32 13.84 42.09
C PHE A 14 -31.03 13.70 40.58
N ALA A 15 -31.59 14.59 39.75
CA ALA A 15 -31.42 14.51 38.29
C ALA A 15 -30.13 15.16 37.76
N LEU A 16 -29.50 16.04 38.54
CA LEU A 16 -28.31 16.77 38.12
C LEU A 16 -27.08 15.86 37.96
N PRO A 17 -26.75 14.98 38.94
CA PRO A 17 -25.62 14.07 38.82
C PRO A 17 -25.80 13.04 37.69
N THR A 18 -27.02 12.53 37.50
CA THR A 18 -27.32 11.54 36.47
C THR A 18 -27.27 12.14 35.06
N ALA A 19 -27.73 13.38 34.88
CA ALA A 19 -27.62 14.09 33.60
C ALA A 19 -26.15 14.35 33.21
N ILE A 20 -25.31 14.77 34.16
CA ILE A 20 -23.88 14.98 33.92
C ILE A 20 -23.19 13.66 33.56
N PHE A 21 -23.50 12.57 34.28
CA PHE A 21 -22.95 11.25 33.98
C PHE A 21 -23.29 10.81 32.56
N LEU A 22 -24.56 10.93 32.14
CA LEU A 22 -24.99 10.60 30.78
C LEU A 22 -24.29 11.46 29.73
N LEU A 23 -24.13 12.77 29.97
CA LEU A 23 -23.41 13.66 29.05
C LEU A 23 -21.94 13.26 28.89
N VAL A 24 -21.26 12.90 29.97
CA VAL A 24 -19.86 12.44 29.91
C VAL A 24 -19.75 11.12 29.13
N VAL A 25 -20.64 10.16 29.37
CA VAL A 25 -20.64 8.88 28.63
C VAL A 25 -20.92 9.11 27.15
N LEU A 26 -21.91 9.93 26.80
CA LEU A 26 -22.21 10.25 25.40
C LEU A 26 -21.06 11.00 24.72
N ALA A 27 -20.41 11.93 25.42
CA ALA A 27 -19.24 12.64 24.92
C ALA A 27 -18.06 11.67 24.69
N ALA A 28 -17.82 10.74 25.62
CA ALA A 28 -16.78 9.72 25.48
C ALA A 28 -17.04 8.78 24.30
N LEU A 29 -18.28 8.31 24.13
CA LEU A 29 -18.68 7.47 22.99
C LEU A 29 -18.57 8.20 21.65
N GLY A 30 -19.01 9.47 21.60
CA GLY A 30 -18.87 10.31 20.41
C GLY A 30 -17.40 10.56 20.04
N GLY A 31 -16.55 10.84 21.03
CA GLY A 31 -15.10 10.99 20.81
C GLY A 31 -14.45 9.72 20.28
N TYR A 32 -14.83 8.56 20.82
CA TYR A 32 -14.31 7.26 20.36
C TYR A 32 -14.75 6.93 18.93
N MET A 33 -16.00 7.20 18.56
CA MET A 33 -16.49 7.03 17.18
C MET A 33 -15.70 7.86 16.16
N VAL A 34 -15.32 9.10 16.51
CA VAL A 34 -14.48 9.94 15.63
C VAL A 34 -13.08 9.36 15.48
N LEU A 35 -12.49 8.84 16.55
CA LEU A 35 -11.17 8.21 16.51
C LEU A 35 -11.16 6.99 15.58
N LEU A 36 -12.18 6.12 15.70
CA LEU A 36 -12.37 4.96 14.82
C LEU A 36 -12.58 5.37 13.35
N SER A 37 -13.38 6.41 13.12
CA SER A 37 -13.65 6.92 11.76
C SER A 37 -12.37 7.41 11.07
N ARG A 38 -11.47 8.04 11.83
CA ARG A 38 -10.16 8.50 11.32
C ARG A 38 -9.22 7.34 11.00
N SER A 39 -9.17 6.30 11.84
CA SER A 39 -8.35 5.12 11.55
C SER A 39 -8.80 4.37 10.29
N SER A 40 -10.11 4.30 10.04
CA SER A 40 -10.64 3.60 8.85
C SER A 40 -10.23 4.26 7.54
N GLN A 41 -10.16 5.60 7.48
CA GLN A 41 -9.75 6.31 6.26
C GLN A 41 -8.26 6.10 5.93
N LEU A 42 -7.40 6.02 6.95
CA LEU A 42 -5.98 5.77 6.79
C LEU A 42 -5.71 4.37 6.25
N SER A 43 -6.38 3.34 6.77
CA SER A 43 -6.23 1.97 6.29
C SER A 43 -6.62 1.84 4.81
N SER A 44 -7.75 2.43 4.40
CA SER A 44 -8.16 2.40 2.99
C SER A 44 -7.17 3.09 2.05
N ALA A 45 -6.55 4.19 2.49
CA ALA A 45 -5.53 4.86 1.70
C ALA A 45 -4.27 3.99 1.51
N LEU A 46 -3.84 3.29 2.57
CA LEU A 46 -2.70 2.36 2.53
C LEU A 46 -2.98 1.15 1.65
N ASP A 47 -4.20 0.62 1.66
CA ASP A 47 -4.59 -0.49 0.77
C ASP A 47 -4.49 -0.10 -0.71
N ILE A 48 -4.96 1.10 -1.06
CA ILE A 48 -4.84 1.63 -2.43
C ILE A 48 -3.37 1.81 -2.82
N GLN A 49 -2.55 2.39 -1.93
CA GLN A 49 -1.12 2.55 -2.18
C GLN A 49 -0.41 1.19 -2.33
N GLY A 50 -0.78 0.18 -1.54
CA GLY A 50 -0.28 -1.18 -1.66
C GLY A 50 -0.63 -1.84 -3.01
N ALA A 51 -1.84 -1.61 -3.51
CA ALA A 51 -2.25 -2.05 -4.83
C ALA A 51 -1.44 -1.36 -5.94
N ARG A 52 -1.23 -0.05 -5.85
CA ARG A 52 -0.42 0.71 -6.82
C ARG A 52 1.04 0.29 -6.81
N ALA A 53 1.64 0.07 -5.63
CA ALA A 53 2.98 -0.48 -5.50
C ALA A 53 3.11 -1.84 -6.18
N SER A 54 2.09 -2.71 -6.05
CA SER A 54 2.07 -4.01 -6.71
C SER A 54 2.01 -3.88 -8.24
N GLN A 55 1.24 -2.93 -8.77
CA GLN A 55 1.19 -2.65 -10.21
C GLN A 55 2.52 -2.05 -10.71
N ALA A 56 3.14 -1.16 -9.94
CA ALA A 56 4.46 -0.60 -10.25
C ALA A 56 5.54 -1.69 -10.33
N ALA A 57 5.56 -2.62 -9.37
CA ALA A 57 6.49 -3.74 -9.40
C ALA A 57 6.25 -4.66 -10.62
N ARG A 58 4.99 -4.92 -10.99
CA ARG A 58 4.65 -5.69 -12.21
C ARG A 58 5.17 -5.01 -13.48
N ALA A 59 4.99 -3.69 -13.60
CA ALA A 59 5.51 -2.93 -14.73
C ALA A 59 7.06 -3.03 -14.81
N GLY A 60 7.74 -3.05 -13.67
CA GLY A 60 9.19 -3.32 -13.60
C GLY A 60 9.58 -4.70 -14.14
N ILE A 61 8.82 -5.75 -13.78
CA ILE A 61 9.02 -7.11 -14.33
C ILE A 61 8.78 -7.12 -15.85
N GLU A 62 7.71 -6.50 -16.34
CA GLU A 62 7.39 -6.47 -17.77
C GLU A 62 8.47 -5.73 -18.58
N TRP A 63 8.95 -4.59 -18.08
CA TRP A 63 10.06 -3.87 -18.69
C TRP A 63 11.31 -4.75 -18.77
N ALA A 64 11.67 -5.44 -17.68
CA ALA A 64 12.85 -6.29 -17.63
C ALA A 64 12.71 -7.53 -18.54
N ALA A 65 11.53 -8.13 -18.55
CA ALA A 65 11.18 -9.25 -19.43
C ALA A 65 11.32 -8.86 -20.91
N TRP A 66 10.90 -7.65 -21.26
CA TRP A 66 11.06 -7.12 -22.62
C TRP A 66 12.55 -6.98 -23.00
N GLN A 67 13.38 -6.47 -22.09
CA GLN A 67 14.84 -6.36 -22.32
C GLN A 67 15.48 -7.74 -22.54
N VAL A 68 15.22 -8.72 -21.68
CA VAL A 68 15.84 -10.06 -21.79
C VAL A 68 15.28 -10.89 -22.95
N THR A 69 14.02 -10.65 -23.33
CA THR A 69 13.44 -11.35 -24.49
C THR A 69 14.05 -10.85 -25.80
N ASP A 70 14.51 -9.60 -25.82
CA ASP A 70 15.07 -8.88 -26.96
C ASP A 70 14.31 -9.16 -28.26
N PRO A 71 13.06 -8.68 -28.38
CA PRO A 71 12.22 -8.97 -29.55
C PRO A 71 12.79 -8.42 -30.86
N GLN A 72 13.76 -7.50 -30.79
CA GLN A 72 14.42 -6.92 -31.96
C GLN A 72 15.70 -7.66 -32.34
N ALA A 73 16.13 -8.66 -31.55
CA ALA A 73 17.33 -9.47 -31.73
C ALA A 73 18.60 -8.60 -31.96
N LEU A 74 18.70 -7.50 -31.23
CA LEU A 74 19.81 -6.55 -31.31
C LEU A 74 21.00 -6.97 -30.43
N GLN A 75 20.79 -7.91 -29.52
CA GLN A 75 21.75 -8.38 -28.54
C GLN A 75 22.19 -9.84 -28.83
N PRO A 76 23.41 -10.22 -28.42
CA PRO A 76 23.88 -11.59 -28.55
C PRO A 76 22.99 -12.54 -27.73
N ALA A 77 22.62 -13.68 -28.32
CA ALA A 77 21.88 -14.72 -27.65
C ALA A 77 22.82 -15.69 -26.91
N PRO A 78 22.51 -16.10 -25.66
CA PRO A 78 21.42 -15.59 -24.83
C PRO A 78 21.66 -14.17 -24.32
N THR A 79 20.59 -13.37 -24.31
CA THR A 79 20.59 -11.94 -23.96
C THR A 79 21.19 -11.68 -22.58
N PRO A 80 22.07 -10.68 -22.39
CA PRO A 80 22.52 -10.31 -21.05
C PRO A 80 21.41 -9.62 -20.25
N CYS A 81 21.46 -9.75 -18.92
CA CYS A 81 20.66 -8.87 -18.06
C CYS A 81 21.02 -7.40 -18.31
N PRO A 82 20.05 -6.46 -18.26
CA PRO A 82 20.36 -5.04 -18.22
C PRO A 82 21.15 -4.70 -16.94
N THR A 83 21.75 -3.50 -16.90
CA THR A 83 22.52 -3.03 -15.73
C THR A 83 21.70 -3.16 -14.45
N SER A 84 22.15 -4.01 -13.53
CA SER A 84 21.41 -4.39 -12.33
C SER A 84 22.10 -3.84 -11.06
N PRO A 85 21.37 -3.20 -10.12
CA PRO A 85 19.95 -2.87 -10.19
C PRO A 85 19.67 -1.67 -11.13
N THR A 86 18.61 -1.76 -11.92
CA THR A 86 18.08 -0.62 -12.68
C THR A 86 17.03 0.12 -11.85
N LEU A 87 17.11 1.44 -11.81
CA LEU A 87 16.06 2.28 -11.20
C LEU A 87 15.14 2.81 -12.29
N LEU A 88 13.84 2.52 -12.17
CA LEU A 88 12.79 3.00 -13.05
C LEU A 88 11.94 4.04 -12.32
N THR A 89 11.70 5.14 -13.02
CA THR A 89 10.70 6.14 -12.65
C THR A 89 9.49 5.93 -13.54
N LEU A 90 8.33 5.71 -12.93
CA LEU A 90 7.06 5.60 -13.63
C LEU A 90 6.42 6.98 -13.80
N ASP A 91 5.36 7.05 -14.60
CA ASP A 91 4.59 8.28 -14.82
C ASP A 91 3.11 8.09 -14.43
N GLY A 92 2.34 9.18 -14.49
CA GLY A 92 0.91 9.20 -14.22
C GLY A 92 0.58 8.81 -12.78
N THR A 93 -0.33 7.84 -12.62
CA THR A 93 -0.84 7.43 -11.30
C THR A 93 0.19 6.65 -10.46
N LEU A 94 1.32 6.25 -11.06
CA LEU A 94 2.41 5.53 -10.41
C LEU A 94 3.68 6.40 -10.24
N ALA A 95 3.66 7.68 -10.63
CA ALA A 95 4.83 8.56 -10.60
C ALA A 95 5.47 8.73 -9.21
N GLY A 96 4.70 8.50 -8.14
CA GLY A 96 5.20 8.54 -6.77
C GLY A 96 5.96 7.28 -6.32
N PHE A 97 6.08 6.25 -7.17
CA PHE A 97 6.77 5.00 -6.86
C PHE A 97 8.11 4.92 -7.60
N ALA A 98 9.17 4.69 -6.84
CA ALA A 98 10.46 4.29 -7.39
C ALA A 98 10.50 2.76 -7.49
N VAL A 99 10.84 2.23 -8.66
CA VAL A 99 10.96 0.79 -8.88
C VAL A 99 12.41 0.42 -9.10
N SER A 100 12.98 -0.42 -8.25
CA SER A 100 14.27 -1.04 -8.49
C SER A 100 14.06 -2.43 -9.10
N VAL A 101 14.75 -2.70 -10.21
CA VAL A 101 14.72 -3.99 -10.89
C VAL A 101 16.09 -4.61 -10.81
N GLU A 102 16.16 -5.80 -10.25
CA GLU A 102 17.33 -6.65 -10.21
C GLU A 102 17.14 -7.81 -11.18
N CYS A 103 18.15 -8.09 -12.00
CA CYS A 103 18.16 -9.19 -12.95
C CYS A 103 19.40 -10.04 -12.72
N LEU A 104 19.19 -11.34 -12.49
CA LEU A 104 20.22 -12.35 -12.38
C LEU A 104 20.04 -13.33 -13.54
N ARG A 105 21.13 -13.66 -14.23
CA ARG A 105 21.13 -14.62 -15.33
C ARG A 105 22.03 -15.80 -15.01
N SER A 106 21.49 -17.01 -15.09
CA SER A 106 22.26 -18.26 -15.15
C SER A 106 22.14 -18.87 -16.55
N LEU A 107 23.18 -19.60 -16.95
CA LEU A 107 23.20 -20.38 -18.17
C LEU A 107 23.23 -21.85 -17.76
N GLU A 108 22.28 -22.62 -18.28
CA GLU A 108 22.14 -24.04 -18.06
C GLU A 108 22.25 -24.75 -19.40
N ASP A 109 22.88 -25.92 -19.41
CA ASP A 109 23.04 -26.74 -20.61
C ASP A 109 22.24 -28.02 -20.43
N ASP A 110 21.15 -28.15 -21.18
CA ASP A 110 20.26 -29.32 -21.13
C ASP A 110 20.76 -30.46 -22.05
N GLY A 111 22.00 -30.36 -22.55
CA GLY A 111 22.65 -31.37 -23.40
C GLY A 111 22.27 -31.28 -24.88
N ALA A 112 21.33 -30.42 -25.25
CA ALA A 112 20.95 -30.11 -26.62
C ALA A 112 21.14 -28.63 -26.99
N ALA A 113 21.02 -27.73 -26.00
CA ALA A 113 21.19 -26.29 -26.17
C ALA A 113 21.51 -25.64 -24.81
N THR A 114 22.19 -24.49 -24.87
CA THR A 114 22.34 -23.59 -23.73
C THR A 114 21.06 -22.79 -23.55
N VAL A 115 20.38 -22.98 -22.42
CA VAL A 115 19.19 -22.23 -21.98
C VAL A 115 19.63 -21.16 -20.99
N ALA A 116 19.13 -19.95 -21.12
CA ALA A 116 19.33 -18.89 -20.15
C ALA A 116 18.13 -18.76 -19.24
N VAL A 117 18.38 -18.86 -17.93
CA VAL A 117 17.39 -18.63 -16.89
C VAL A 117 17.62 -17.25 -16.28
N TYR A 118 16.58 -16.44 -16.27
CA TYR A 118 16.57 -15.08 -15.75
C TYR A 118 15.69 -15.03 -14.51
N GLU A 119 16.28 -14.67 -13.38
CA GLU A 119 15.55 -14.32 -12.17
C GLU A 119 15.46 -12.80 -12.07
N ILE A 120 14.23 -12.29 -12.20
CA ILE A 120 13.94 -10.86 -12.19
C ILE A 120 13.20 -10.54 -10.90
N THR A 121 13.72 -9.59 -10.15
CA THR A 121 13.11 -9.10 -8.92
C THR A 121 12.85 -7.60 -9.06
N ALA A 122 11.58 -7.20 -8.97
CA ALA A 122 11.17 -5.79 -9.02
C ALA A 122 10.61 -5.36 -7.67
N THR A 123 11.16 -4.28 -7.12
CA THR A 123 10.75 -3.70 -5.84
C THR A 123 10.26 -2.29 -6.07
N ALA A 124 8.95 -2.07 -5.88
CA ALA A 124 8.34 -0.76 -5.92
C ALA A 124 8.22 -0.19 -4.51
N SER A 125 8.68 1.04 -4.31
CA SER A 125 8.60 1.72 -3.02
C SER A 125 8.21 3.19 -3.15
N THR A 126 7.53 3.70 -2.13
CA THR A 126 7.24 5.13 -1.95
C THR A 126 7.35 5.50 -0.47
N GLY A 127 7.63 6.76 -0.18
CA GLY A 127 7.89 7.25 1.17
C GLY A 127 9.31 6.94 1.66
N ALA A 128 9.70 7.63 2.74
CA ALA A 128 11.02 7.49 3.34
C ALA A 128 11.15 6.16 4.12
N VAL A 129 12.35 5.58 4.15
CA VAL A 129 12.63 4.42 4.99
C VAL A 129 12.42 4.80 6.46
N GLY A 130 11.59 4.04 7.18
CA GLY A 130 11.21 4.33 8.57
C GLY A 130 10.06 5.34 8.72
N GLY A 131 9.51 5.85 7.61
CA GLY A 131 8.29 6.68 7.61
C GLY A 131 7.02 5.85 7.86
N LEU A 132 6.00 6.47 8.46
CA LEU A 132 4.69 5.84 8.70
C LEU A 132 3.88 5.64 7.41
N ASP A 133 4.27 6.34 6.34
CA ASP A 133 3.68 6.33 5.00
C ASP A 133 4.47 5.45 4.00
N ARG A 134 5.50 4.74 4.47
CA ARG A 134 6.30 3.85 3.62
C ARG A 134 5.46 2.67 3.14
N VAL A 135 5.33 2.56 1.83
CA VAL A 135 4.75 1.38 1.18
C VAL A 135 5.78 0.76 0.25
N GLU A 136 5.97 -0.54 0.39
CA GLU A 136 6.91 -1.31 -0.42
C GLU A 136 6.29 -2.65 -0.85
N ARG A 137 6.49 -2.99 -2.13
CA ARG A 137 6.06 -4.28 -2.70
C ARG A 137 7.17 -4.82 -3.58
N GLN A 138 7.51 -6.09 -3.35
CA GLN A 138 8.49 -6.83 -4.12
C GLN A 138 7.79 -7.97 -4.86
N ILE A 139 8.12 -8.13 -6.14
CA ILE A 139 7.64 -9.20 -7.01
C ILE A 139 8.86 -9.85 -7.65
N ARG A 140 8.86 -11.17 -7.72
CA ARG A 140 9.89 -11.96 -8.37
C ARG A 140 9.28 -12.82 -9.47
N ALA A 141 9.95 -12.91 -10.60
CA ALA A 141 9.57 -13.72 -11.75
C ALA A 141 10.81 -14.43 -12.32
N THR A 142 10.61 -15.63 -12.82
CA THR A 142 11.66 -16.42 -13.47
C THR A 142 11.27 -16.67 -14.93
N LEU A 143 12.17 -16.40 -15.85
CA LEU A 143 11.99 -16.67 -17.28
C LEU A 143 13.11 -17.58 -17.78
N ALA A 144 12.79 -18.55 -18.62
CA ALA A 144 13.77 -19.39 -19.31
C ALA A 144 13.66 -19.15 -20.82
N LYS A 145 14.80 -19.03 -21.51
CA LYS A 145 14.89 -18.77 -22.95
C LYS A 145 16.00 -19.59 -23.58
#